data_AF-A0A644X2W2-F1
#
_entry.id   AF-A0A644X2W2-F1
#
_cell.length_a   1.000
_cell.length_b   1.000
_cell.length_c   1.000
_cell.angle_alpha   90.00
_cell.angle_beta   90.00
_cell.angle_gamma   90.00
#
_symmetry.space_group_name_H-M   'P 1'
#
loop_
_entity.id
_entity.type
_entity.pdbx_description
1 polymer ?
#
loop_
_entity_poly.entity_id
_entity_poly.type
_entity_poly.pdbx_seq_one_letter_code
_entity_poly.pdbx_strand_id
1 'polypeptide(L)'
;MKIVFFVLVTAVVMTSCNWINPSEETPSYIRVESIPFSTTSIQGTSNQSFVDAWVYIDGEKIGTFQMPCTFPVLLEGSHKVKVFPGIKLNGIASTRSIYPFAQPWEATINLIKDSVTFIHPTSSYYDNLVYASLENFEDAGISLTETSLSDTVMQRVSVSDNPSNVFEGSYSGMLVVDTDHDTIDVRSNSSYVLPNTGAYNFLELNFKTDAPVVVGVISNTSGYSVYHPVLILNETSTWKKIYVNFTPVITREYQAGSFYYYFRMELPDGMTEAHAYIDNIKLIHAE
;
A
#
# COMPACT_ATOMS: atom_id res chain seq x y z
N MET A 1 37.32 16.74 61.14
CA MET A 1 36.46 17.61 60.29
C MET A 1 36.38 17.15 58.83
N LYS A 2 37.51 16.93 58.13
CA LYS A 2 37.50 16.51 56.70
C LYS A 2 36.80 15.17 56.43
N ILE A 3 36.95 14.18 57.31
CA ILE A 3 36.31 12.85 57.15
C ILE A 3 34.79 12.92 57.35
N VAL A 4 34.33 13.71 58.32
CA VAL A 4 32.88 13.91 58.57
C VAL A 4 32.22 14.64 57.40
N PHE A 5 32.90 15.62 56.80
CA PHE A 5 32.42 16.29 55.59
C PHE A 5 32.33 15.33 54.39
N PHE A 6 33.32 14.44 54.21
CA PHE A 6 33.32 13.46 53.12
C PHE A 6 32.20 12.42 53.28
N VAL A 7 31.95 11.95 54.50
CA VAL A 7 30.83 11.04 54.83
C VAL A 7 29.48 11.71 54.62
N LEU A 8 29.34 12.98 55.01
CA LEU A 8 28.09 13.75 54.84
C LEU A 8 27.79 13.99 53.35
N VAL A 9 28.80 14.34 52.56
CA VAL A 9 28.64 14.53 51.10
C VAL A 9 28.24 13.22 50.43
N THR A 10 28.84 12.09 50.82
CA THR A 10 28.54 10.77 50.23
C THR A 10 27.12 10.29 50.57
N ALA A 11 26.62 10.61 51.77
CA ALA A 11 25.25 10.29 52.18
C ALA A 11 24.18 11.06 51.37
N VAL A 12 24.46 12.32 50.98
CA VAL A 12 23.52 13.14 50.19
C VAL A 12 23.43 12.68 48.73
N VAL A 13 24.53 12.17 48.14
CA VAL A 13 24.51 11.65 46.75
C VAL A 13 23.82 10.28 46.65
N MET A 14 23.74 9.52 47.73
CA MET A 14 23.08 8.19 47.75
C MET A 14 21.56 8.30 47.90
N THR A 15 21.03 9.43 48.37
CA THR A 15 19.57 9.67 48.51
C THR A 15 18.97 10.45 47.34
N SER A 16 19.79 10.99 46.43
CA SER A 16 19.31 11.82 45.32
C SER A 16 18.62 11.04 44.19
N CYS A 17 18.73 9.71 44.17
CA CYS A 17 18.10 8.89 43.12
C CYS A 17 16.57 8.76 43.24
N ASN A 18 15.97 9.07 44.40
CA ASN A 18 14.52 8.94 44.62
C ASN A 18 13.77 10.28 44.81
N TRP A 19 14.46 11.43 44.72
CA TRP A 19 13.78 12.74 44.82
C TRP A 19 13.06 13.11 43.51
N ILE A 20 13.61 12.68 42.37
CA ILE A 20 13.10 13.00 41.02
C ILE A 20 12.44 11.75 40.43
N ASN A 21 11.37 11.26 41.06
CA ASN A 21 10.54 10.21 40.49
C ASN A 21 9.06 10.61 40.60
N PRO A 22 8.54 11.41 39.66
CA PRO A 22 7.10 11.73 39.63
C PRO A 22 6.30 10.43 39.52
N SER A 23 5.07 10.41 40.05
CA SER A 23 4.20 9.23 39.94
C SER A 23 3.96 8.89 38.47
N GLU A 24 4.29 7.67 38.06
CA GLU A 24 3.95 7.18 36.73
C GLU A 24 2.43 7.09 36.58
N GLU A 25 1.90 7.73 35.55
CA GLU A 25 0.47 7.61 35.22
C GLU A 25 0.18 6.20 34.70
N THR A 26 -0.84 5.56 35.25
CA THR A 26 -1.29 4.23 34.79
C THR A 26 -1.97 4.38 33.42
N PRO A 27 -1.45 3.74 32.36
CA PRO A 27 -2.06 3.82 31.03
C PRO A 27 -3.32 2.95 30.93
N SER A 28 -4.16 3.26 29.96
CA SER A 28 -5.07 2.29 29.35
C SER A 28 -4.44 1.74 28.07
N TYR A 29 -4.95 0.61 27.56
CA TYR A 29 -4.41 -0.02 26.35
C TYR A 29 -5.50 -0.19 25.31
N ILE A 30 -5.14 0.00 24.05
CA ILE A 30 -6.02 -0.28 22.91
C ILE A 30 -5.39 -1.39 22.08
N ARG A 31 -6.21 -2.34 21.63
CA ARG A 31 -5.79 -3.43 20.76
C ARG A 31 -6.54 -3.41 19.43
N VAL A 32 -5.77 -3.50 18.35
CA VAL A 32 -6.25 -3.59 16.96
C VAL A 32 -5.64 -4.83 16.31
N GLU A 33 -6.49 -5.76 15.90
CA GLU A 33 -6.02 -6.99 15.23
C GLU A 33 -5.79 -6.77 13.73
N SER A 34 -6.78 -6.19 13.06
CA SER A 34 -6.78 -5.94 11.62
C SER A 34 -7.84 -4.91 11.28
N ILE A 35 -7.84 -4.47 10.01
CA ILE A 35 -8.89 -3.63 9.44
C ILE A 35 -9.48 -4.39 8.24
N PRO A 36 -10.60 -5.11 8.41
CA PRO A 36 -11.34 -5.69 7.29
C PRO A 36 -11.79 -4.59 6.33
N PHE A 37 -11.75 -4.91 5.03
CA PHE A 37 -12.08 -3.98 3.96
C PHE A 37 -13.21 -4.53 3.10
N SER A 38 -14.16 -3.67 2.75
CA SER A 38 -15.29 -4.03 1.90
C SER A 38 -15.33 -3.17 0.65
N THR A 39 -15.70 -3.79 -0.47
CA THR A 39 -15.88 -3.15 -1.77
C THR A 39 -17.23 -3.51 -2.37
N THR A 40 -17.67 -2.74 -3.36
CA THR A 40 -18.81 -3.07 -4.22
C THR A 40 -18.33 -3.67 -5.54
N SER A 41 -19.24 -4.22 -6.35
CA SER A 41 -18.90 -4.83 -7.65
C SER A 41 -18.19 -3.85 -8.60
N ILE A 42 -18.55 -2.56 -8.57
CA ILE A 42 -17.95 -1.51 -9.40
C ILE A 42 -16.58 -1.04 -8.89
N GLN A 43 -16.11 -1.57 -7.75
CA GLN A 43 -14.83 -1.21 -7.13
C GLN A 43 -13.80 -2.34 -7.23
N GLY A 44 -14.17 -3.51 -7.80
CA GLY A 44 -13.34 -4.70 -7.90
C GLY A 44 -13.10 -5.42 -6.56
N THR A 45 -12.06 -6.26 -6.51
CA THR A 45 -11.74 -7.09 -5.32
C THR A 45 -11.63 -6.29 -4.02
N SER A 46 -11.98 -6.92 -2.90
CA SER A 46 -11.75 -6.38 -1.55
C SER A 46 -10.35 -6.72 -1.00
N ASN A 47 -9.51 -7.41 -1.78
CA ASN A 47 -8.15 -7.74 -1.37
C ASN A 47 -7.31 -6.47 -1.11
N GLN A 48 -6.65 -6.45 0.06
CA GLN A 48 -5.89 -5.31 0.55
C GLN A 48 -4.62 -5.75 1.32
N SER A 49 -3.70 -4.81 1.53
CA SER A 49 -2.50 -4.98 2.36
C SER A 49 -2.25 -3.77 3.27
N PHE A 50 -3.23 -3.51 4.12
CA PHE A 50 -3.18 -2.62 5.28
C PHE A 50 -2.33 -3.28 6.35
N VAL A 51 -1.20 -2.65 6.64
CA VAL A 51 -0.20 -3.14 7.58
C VAL A 51 -0.17 -2.34 8.86
N ASP A 52 -0.67 -1.10 8.85
CA ASP A 52 -0.62 -0.21 10.02
C ASP A 52 -2.01 0.35 10.37
N ALA A 53 -2.20 0.61 11.66
CA ALA A 53 -3.27 1.42 12.20
C ALA A 53 -2.71 2.81 12.55
N TRP A 54 -3.21 3.85 11.87
CA TRP A 54 -2.91 5.24 12.19
C TRP A 54 -4.00 5.77 13.12
N VAL A 55 -3.67 5.94 14.40
CA VAL A 55 -4.65 6.14 15.45
C VAL A 55 -4.66 7.59 15.91
N TYR A 56 -5.87 8.15 15.95
CA TYR A 56 -6.16 9.46 16.51
C TYR A 56 -7.20 9.31 17.62
N ILE A 57 -7.03 10.05 18.72
CA ILE A 57 -8.00 10.11 19.83
C ILE A 57 -8.34 11.57 20.08
N ASP A 58 -9.63 11.89 20.07
CA ASP A 58 -10.17 13.25 20.20
C ASP A 58 -9.57 14.26 19.20
N GLY A 59 -9.15 13.78 18.03
CA GLY A 59 -8.54 14.59 16.98
C GLY A 59 -7.00 14.64 17.03
N GLU A 60 -6.39 14.20 18.12
CA GLU A 60 -4.93 14.20 18.29
C GLU A 60 -4.31 12.88 17.80
N LYS A 61 -3.17 12.98 17.10
CA LYS A 61 -2.45 11.79 16.61
C LYS A 61 -1.75 11.10 17.78
N ILE A 62 -2.15 9.86 18.07
CA ILE A 62 -1.48 9.02 19.07
C ILE A 62 -0.25 8.34 18.47
N GLY A 63 -0.39 7.77 17.29
CA GLY A 63 0.72 7.03 16.68
C GLY A 63 0.33 6.21 15.46
N THR A 64 1.33 5.49 14.97
CA THR A 64 1.23 4.59 13.82
C THR A 64 1.76 3.23 14.24
N PHE A 65 0.89 2.23 14.26
CA PHE A 65 1.20 0.93 14.83
C PHE A 65 1.01 -0.17 13.80
N GLN A 66 2.05 -0.97 13.57
CA GLN A 66 1.96 -2.13 12.68
C GLN A 66 1.06 -3.20 13.30
N MET A 67 0.02 -3.63 12.58
CA MET A 67 -0.98 -4.59 13.04
C MET A 67 -0.50 -6.05 12.89
N PRO A 68 -0.95 -6.98 13.76
CA PRO A 68 -1.77 -6.73 14.95
C PRO A 68 -0.97 -6.01 16.05
N CYS A 69 -1.60 -5.08 16.77
CA CYS A 69 -0.93 -4.24 17.75
C CYS A 69 -1.71 -4.06 19.05
N THR A 70 -0.97 -3.79 20.13
CA THR A 70 -1.49 -3.30 21.41
C THR A 70 -0.60 -2.15 21.84
N PHE A 71 -1.19 -1.00 22.13
CA PHE A 71 -0.43 0.22 22.47
C PHE A 71 -1.04 0.94 23.68
N PRO A 72 -0.21 1.56 24.53
CA PRO A 72 -0.67 2.32 25.68
C PRO A 72 -1.16 3.71 25.28
N VAL A 73 -2.14 4.23 26.02
CA VAL A 73 -2.59 5.62 25.98
C VAL A 73 -2.81 6.13 27.41
N LEU A 74 -2.34 7.35 27.72
CA LEU A 74 -2.49 7.96 29.05
C LEU A 74 -3.86 8.68 29.17
N LEU A 75 -4.93 7.93 28.94
CA LEU A 75 -6.31 8.42 28.89
C LEU A 75 -7.26 7.47 29.63
N GLU A 76 -8.37 7.98 30.15
CA GLU A 76 -9.42 7.22 30.82
C GLU A 76 -10.80 7.82 30.56
N GLY A 77 -11.84 6.98 30.56
CA GLY A 77 -13.21 7.41 30.30
C GLY A 77 -13.57 7.40 28.80
N SER A 78 -14.54 8.21 28.41
CA SER A 78 -15.14 8.18 27.07
C SER A 78 -14.37 9.08 26.08
N HIS A 79 -13.84 8.49 25.01
CA HIS A 79 -13.05 9.18 24.00
C HIS A 79 -13.45 8.79 22.58
N LYS A 80 -13.35 9.74 21.64
CA LYS A 80 -13.59 9.47 20.22
C LYS A 80 -12.29 8.96 19.58
N VAL A 81 -12.31 7.73 19.09
CA VAL A 81 -11.18 7.10 18.41
C VAL A 81 -11.43 7.05 16.93
N LYS A 82 -10.38 7.36 16.16
CA LYS A 82 -10.35 7.27 14.70
C LYS A 82 -9.14 6.45 14.28
N VAL A 83 -9.35 5.45 13.43
CA VAL A 83 -8.29 4.58 12.92
C VAL A 83 -8.27 4.63 11.40
N PHE A 84 -7.19 5.12 10.82
CA PHE A 84 -6.96 5.09 9.38
C PHE A 84 -6.16 3.84 8.97
N PRO A 85 -6.52 3.19 7.84
CA PRO A 85 -5.71 2.12 7.27
C PRO A 85 -4.40 2.64 6.69
N GLY A 86 -3.28 2.05 7.11
CA GLY A 86 -1.94 2.37 6.61
C GLY A 86 -1.37 1.30 5.69
N ILE A 87 -0.68 1.72 4.63
CA ILE A 87 -0.06 0.87 3.61
C ILE A 87 1.45 1.09 3.51
N LYS A 88 2.16 0.14 2.89
CA LYS A 88 3.52 0.35 2.38
C LYS A 88 3.44 1.00 1.00
N LEU A 89 3.76 2.29 0.92
CA LEU A 89 3.73 3.05 -0.32
C LEU A 89 4.78 2.50 -1.29
N ASN A 90 4.37 2.18 -2.53
CA ASN A 90 5.24 1.58 -3.55
C ASN A 90 5.91 0.27 -3.07
N GLY A 91 5.31 -0.44 -2.10
CA GLY A 91 5.88 -1.65 -1.52
C GLY A 91 7.12 -1.43 -0.62
N ILE A 92 7.53 -0.18 -0.38
CA ILE A 92 8.74 0.15 0.39
C ILE A 92 8.42 0.08 1.89
N ALA A 93 9.09 -0.82 2.62
CA ALA A 93 8.79 -1.08 4.03
C ALA A 93 9.00 0.12 4.97
N SER A 94 9.95 1.00 4.64
CA SER A 94 10.25 2.24 5.38
C SER A 94 9.34 3.40 5.01
N THR A 95 8.58 3.31 3.91
CA THR A 95 7.72 4.39 3.42
C THR A 95 6.27 4.00 3.67
N ARG A 96 5.76 4.34 4.85
CA ARG A 96 4.39 4.02 5.27
C ARG A 96 3.51 5.26 5.25
N SER A 97 2.27 5.10 4.82
CA SER A 97 1.31 6.20 4.69
C SER A 97 -0.10 5.72 4.98
N ILE A 98 -0.97 6.63 5.42
CA ILE A 98 -2.42 6.43 5.33
C ILE A 98 -2.76 6.17 3.86
N TYR A 99 -3.61 5.17 3.61
CA TYR A 99 -4.13 4.95 2.27
C TYR A 99 -5.19 6.01 1.94
N PRO A 100 -4.96 6.91 0.96
CA PRO A 100 -5.80 8.09 0.79
C PRO A 100 -7.23 7.79 0.34
N PHE A 101 -7.47 6.58 -0.19
CA PHE A 101 -8.76 6.20 -0.76
C PHE A 101 -9.64 5.39 0.18
N ALA A 102 -9.13 4.99 1.35
CA ALA A 102 -9.90 4.22 2.32
C ALA A 102 -10.40 5.11 3.48
N GLN A 103 -11.66 4.93 3.83
CA GLN A 103 -12.31 5.63 4.93
C GLN A 103 -11.75 5.18 6.29
N PRO A 104 -11.56 6.09 7.25
CA PRO A 104 -11.25 5.71 8.60
C PRO A 104 -12.45 5.05 9.28
N TRP A 105 -12.16 4.17 10.23
CA TRP A 105 -13.14 3.77 11.23
C TRP A 105 -13.20 4.80 12.35
N GLU A 106 -14.41 5.11 12.84
CA GLU A 106 -14.62 6.02 13.97
C GLU A 106 -15.60 5.41 14.99
N ALA A 107 -15.26 5.47 16.27
CA ALA A 107 -16.18 5.15 17.36
C ALA A 107 -15.83 5.88 18.65
N THR A 108 -16.82 6.04 19.52
CA THR A 108 -16.57 6.45 20.90
C THR A 108 -16.38 5.20 21.75
N ILE A 109 -15.25 5.10 22.46
CA ILE A 109 -14.93 3.97 23.34
C ILE A 109 -14.70 4.45 24.77
N ASN A 110 -14.92 3.55 25.74
CA ASN A 110 -14.57 3.80 27.12
C ASN A 110 -13.22 3.16 27.46
N LEU A 111 -12.24 3.97 27.85
CA LEU A 111 -10.91 3.55 28.26
C LEU A 111 -10.87 3.33 29.78
N ILE A 112 -10.29 2.21 30.19
CA ILE A 112 -10.14 1.82 31.60
C ILE A 112 -8.65 1.66 31.86
N LYS A 113 -8.13 2.33 32.89
CA LYS A 113 -6.73 2.21 33.31
C LYS A 113 -6.39 0.75 33.64
N ASP A 114 -5.17 0.34 33.30
CA ASP A 114 -4.66 -1.02 33.52
C ASP A 114 -5.48 -2.12 32.81
N SER A 115 -6.20 -1.76 31.73
CA SER A 115 -7.04 -2.67 30.97
C SER A 115 -6.86 -2.48 29.46
N VAL A 116 -7.12 -3.56 28.71
CA VAL A 116 -7.07 -3.57 27.24
C VAL A 116 -8.48 -3.45 26.66
N THR A 117 -8.73 -2.35 25.96
CA THR A 117 -9.93 -2.18 25.14
C THR A 117 -9.68 -2.70 23.73
N PHE A 118 -10.44 -3.71 23.33
CA PHE A 118 -10.41 -4.26 21.98
C PHE A 118 -11.30 -3.43 21.07
N ILE A 119 -10.76 -2.99 19.93
CA ILE A 119 -11.53 -2.33 18.89
C ILE A 119 -11.44 -3.12 17.59
N HIS A 120 -12.50 -3.05 16.78
CA HIS A 120 -12.66 -3.81 15.55
C HIS A 120 -12.91 -2.86 14.39
N PRO A 121 -11.89 -2.08 13.97
CA PRO A 121 -12.05 -1.13 12.88
C PRO A 121 -12.36 -1.86 11.57
N THR A 122 -13.24 -1.28 10.77
CA THR A 122 -13.55 -1.70 9.40
C THR A 122 -13.40 -0.53 8.46
N SER A 123 -13.18 -0.79 7.17
CA SER A 123 -12.98 0.26 6.18
C SER A 123 -13.60 -0.08 4.83
N SER A 124 -13.85 0.96 4.04
CA SER A 124 -14.34 0.91 2.66
C SER A 124 -13.72 2.06 1.90
N TYR A 125 -13.84 2.06 0.57
CA TYR A 125 -13.45 3.22 -0.22
C TYR A 125 -14.31 4.46 0.12
N TYR A 126 -13.76 5.66 -0.11
CA TYR A 126 -14.57 6.88 -0.17
C TYR A 126 -15.54 6.84 -1.37
N ASP A 127 -16.67 7.55 -1.28
CA ASP A 127 -17.73 7.50 -2.29
C ASP A 127 -17.37 8.24 -3.60
N ASN A 128 -16.54 9.28 -3.53
CA ASN A 128 -16.21 10.18 -4.64
C ASN A 128 -14.87 9.83 -5.32
N LEU A 129 -14.66 8.55 -5.58
CA LEU A 129 -13.49 8.05 -6.29
C LEU A 129 -13.84 7.65 -7.72
N VAL A 130 -12.90 7.90 -8.62
CA VAL A 130 -12.98 7.45 -10.01
C VAL A 130 -12.10 6.23 -10.18
N TYR A 131 -12.70 5.13 -10.64
CA TYR A 131 -12.03 3.89 -11.02
C TYR A 131 -11.81 3.92 -12.53
N ALA A 132 -10.76 4.62 -12.97
CA ALA A 132 -10.48 4.85 -14.38
C ALA A 132 -10.20 3.54 -15.15
N SER A 133 -9.64 2.54 -14.47
CA SER A 133 -9.39 1.21 -15.02
C SER A 133 -9.65 0.15 -13.95
N LEU A 134 -10.32 -0.93 -14.33
CA LEU A 134 -10.53 -2.14 -13.53
C LEU A 134 -10.30 -3.35 -14.43
N GLU A 135 -9.27 -4.13 -14.14
CA GLU A 135 -8.93 -5.35 -14.88
C GLU A 135 -8.74 -6.50 -13.91
N ASN A 136 -9.57 -7.53 -14.05
CA ASN A 136 -9.56 -8.76 -13.25
C ASN A 136 -9.38 -10.02 -14.11
N PHE A 137 -9.13 -9.86 -15.41
CA PHE A 137 -8.86 -10.90 -16.40
C PHE A 137 -10.00 -11.89 -16.67
N GLU A 138 -11.20 -11.65 -16.12
CA GLU A 138 -12.36 -12.52 -16.28
C GLU A 138 -13.17 -12.27 -17.56
N ASP A 139 -13.02 -11.08 -18.16
CA ASP A 139 -13.72 -10.72 -19.40
C ASP A 139 -13.11 -11.40 -20.64
N ALA A 140 -13.83 -11.44 -21.75
CA ALA A 140 -13.33 -12.08 -22.97
C ALA A 140 -12.05 -11.44 -23.52
N GLY A 141 -11.89 -10.12 -23.33
CA GLY A 141 -10.71 -9.35 -23.72
C GLY A 141 -9.88 -8.90 -22.53
N ILE A 142 -8.65 -8.46 -22.80
CA ILE A 142 -7.73 -7.88 -21.82
C ILE A 142 -7.63 -6.38 -22.11
N SER A 143 -7.70 -5.55 -21.07
CA SER A 143 -7.57 -4.08 -21.14
C SER A 143 -6.11 -3.59 -21.27
N LEU A 144 -5.20 -4.49 -21.59
CA LEU A 144 -3.79 -4.26 -21.86
C LEU A 144 -3.46 -4.70 -23.30
N THR A 145 -2.52 -4.02 -23.94
CA THR A 145 -2.02 -4.33 -25.28
C THR A 145 -0.53 -4.06 -25.35
N GLU A 146 0.14 -4.84 -26.18
CA GLU A 146 1.54 -4.76 -26.50
C GLU A 146 1.87 -3.42 -27.16
N THR A 147 3.05 -2.89 -26.87
CA THR A 147 3.59 -1.74 -27.57
C THR A 147 4.55 -2.18 -28.66
N SER A 148 5.05 -1.24 -29.46
CA SER A 148 6.09 -1.52 -30.46
C SER A 148 7.44 -1.92 -29.86
N LEU A 149 7.57 -1.92 -28.52
CA LEU A 149 8.76 -2.34 -27.79
C LEU A 149 8.66 -3.78 -27.29
N SER A 150 7.51 -4.44 -27.47
CA SER A 150 7.29 -5.84 -27.13
C SER A 150 7.63 -6.74 -28.31
N ASP A 151 8.31 -7.85 -28.06
CA ASP A 151 8.54 -8.92 -29.04
C ASP A 151 7.67 -10.16 -28.82
N THR A 152 6.97 -10.21 -27.69
CA THR A 152 5.97 -11.23 -27.32
C THR A 152 4.64 -10.60 -26.92
N VAL A 153 3.64 -11.43 -26.65
CA VAL A 153 2.26 -11.03 -26.36
C VAL A 153 1.85 -11.41 -24.93
N MET A 154 0.99 -10.59 -24.34
CA MET A 154 0.38 -10.89 -23.06
C MET A 154 -0.56 -12.08 -23.19
N GLN A 155 -0.50 -12.97 -22.21
CA GLN A 155 -1.35 -14.14 -22.12
C GLN A 155 -2.23 -14.07 -20.87
N ARG A 156 -3.13 -15.04 -20.76
CA ARG A 156 -3.83 -15.35 -19.50
C ARG A 156 -3.53 -16.77 -19.10
N VAL A 157 -3.43 -16.99 -17.79
CA VAL A 157 -3.36 -18.33 -17.21
C VAL A 157 -4.71 -18.68 -16.61
N SER A 158 -5.17 -19.91 -16.82
CA SER A 158 -6.43 -20.42 -16.28
C SER A 158 -6.20 -21.17 -14.97
N VAL A 159 -7.15 -21.06 -14.05
CA VAL A 159 -7.17 -21.82 -12.79
C VAL A 159 -7.26 -23.32 -13.04
N SER A 160 -7.81 -23.74 -14.18
CA SER A 160 -7.83 -25.15 -14.60
C SER A 160 -6.44 -25.70 -14.90
N ASP A 161 -5.53 -24.84 -15.35
CA ASP A 161 -4.22 -25.24 -15.87
C ASP A 161 -3.18 -25.18 -14.75
N ASN A 162 -3.17 -24.06 -14.00
CA ASN A 162 -2.31 -23.91 -12.84
C ASN A 162 -2.97 -23.00 -11.78
N PRO A 163 -3.67 -23.58 -10.78
CA PRO A 163 -4.35 -22.81 -9.74
C PRO A 163 -3.41 -21.89 -8.95
N SER A 164 -2.12 -22.23 -8.83
CA SER A 164 -1.17 -21.41 -8.07
C SER A 164 -0.79 -20.10 -8.79
N ASN A 165 -1.02 -20.04 -10.11
CA ASN A 165 -0.75 -18.90 -10.97
C ASN A 165 -1.98 -18.02 -11.21
N VAL A 166 -3.12 -18.35 -10.60
CA VAL A 166 -4.32 -17.51 -10.58
C VAL A 166 -4.51 -16.96 -9.18
N PHE A 167 -4.76 -15.65 -9.05
CA PHE A 167 -4.95 -15.02 -7.74
C PHE A 167 -6.40 -15.09 -7.27
N GLU A 168 -7.34 -14.59 -8.08
CA GLU A 168 -8.77 -14.59 -7.80
C GLU A 168 -9.54 -14.94 -9.08
N GLY A 169 -10.72 -15.56 -8.96
CA GLY A 169 -11.54 -15.90 -10.13
C GLY A 169 -10.99 -17.09 -10.93
N SER A 170 -11.12 -17.00 -12.24
CA SER A 170 -10.80 -18.08 -13.17
C SER A 170 -9.49 -17.85 -13.91
N TYR A 171 -9.07 -16.59 -14.04
CA TYR A 171 -7.90 -16.19 -14.81
C TYR A 171 -7.06 -15.13 -14.11
N SER A 172 -5.78 -15.09 -14.43
CA SER A 172 -4.92 -13.93 -14.18
C SER A 172 -4.11 -13.60 -15.42
N GLY A 173 -3.64 -12.36 -15.52
CA GLY A 173 -2.75 -11.92 -16.59
C GLY A 173 -1.37 -12.54 -16.44
N MET A 174 -0.75 -12.92 -17.57
CA MET A 174 0.59 -13.49 -17.62
C MET A 174 1.46 -12.74 -18.64
N LEU A 175 2.58 -12.24 -18.16
CA LEU A 175 3.71 -11.79 -18.95
C LEU A 175 4.71 -12.95 -19.04
N VAL A 176 5.19 -13.27 -20.23
CA VAL A 176 6.15 -14.37 -20.47
C VAL A 176 7.24 -13.88 -21.41
N VAL A 177 8.49 -14.18 -21.08
CA VAL A 177 9.67 -13.91 -21.91
C VAL A 177 10.56 -15.14 -21.92
N ASP A 178 11.26 -15.37 -23.03
CA ASP A 178 12.18 -16.49 -23.24
C ASP A 178 13.38 -16.04 -24.08
N THR A 179 14.28 -16.96 -24.44
CA THR A 179 15.49 -16.62 -25.21
C THR A 179 15.22 -16.20 -26.66
N ASP A 180 14.05 -16.50 -27.21
CA ASP A 180 13.65 -16.11 -28.56
C ASP A 180 12.88 -14.78 -28.56
N HIS A 181 12.17 -14.47 -27.47
CA HIS A 181 11.41 -13.24 -27.24
C HIS A 181 11.70 -12.73 -25.82
N ASP A 182 12.71 -11.86 -25.71
CA ASP A 182 13.30 -11.50 -24.42
C ASP A 182 12.62 -10.31 -23.74
N THR A 183 11.67 -9.66 -24.41
CA THR A 183 11.10 -8.39 -23.94
C THR A 183 9.58 -8.32 -24.14
N ILE A 184 8.85 -8.24 -23.03
CA ILE A 184 7.43 -7.90 -23.06
C ILE A 184 7.20 -6.47 -22.52
N ASP A 185 6.50 -5.66 -23.32
CA ASP A 185 6.08 -4.31 -22.93
C ASP A 185 4.61 -4.09 -23.28
N VAL A 186 3.79 -3.96 -22.24
CA VAL A 186 2.34 -3.81 -22.38
C VAL A 186 1.88 -2.55 -21.68
N ARG A 187 0.86 -1.91 -22.23
CA ARG A 187 0.21 -0.73 -21.64
C ARG A 187 -1.30 -0.88 -21.66
N SER A 188 -1.99 -0.05 -20.88
CA SER A 188 -3.45 0.04 -20.97
C SER A 188 -3.93 0.37 -22.38
N ASN A 189 -5.03 -0.25 -22.81
CA ASN A 189 -5.62 -0.03 -24.14
C ASN A 189 -6.11 1.42 -24.30
N SER A 190 -6.68 1.95 -23.23
CA SER A 190 -7.16 3.31 -23.12
C SER A 190 -6.13 4.21 -22.44
N SER A 191 -6.08 5.47 -22.87
CA SER A 191 -5.39 6.52 -22.13
C SER A 191 -6.37 7.22 -21.20
N TYR A 192 -5.89 7.66 -20.04
CA TYR A 192 -6.70 8.27 -19.00
C TYR A 192 -6.31 9.72 -18.78
N VAL A 193 -7.30 10.61 -18.66
CA VAL A 193 -7.08 11.97 -18.18
C VAL A 193 -7.07 11.92 -16.66
N LEU A 194 -5.91 12.17 -16.05
CA LEU A 194 -5.71 12.04 -14.61
C LEU A 194 -5.53 13.42 -13.98
N PRO A 195 -6.07 13.66 -12.78
CA PRO A 195 -5.92 14.94 -12.11
C PRO A 195 -4.46 15.20 -11.76
N ASN A 196 -3.91 16.31 -12.24
CA ASN A 196 -2.50 16.66 -12.11
C ASN A 196 -2.23 17.80 -11.10
N THR A 197 -3.27 18.38 -10.51
CA THR A 197 -3.21 19.48 -9.54
C THR A 197 -3.08 19.02 -8.07
N GLY A 198 -2.40 17.89 -7.85
CA GLY A 198 -2.07 17.38 -6.52
C GLY A 198 -3.05 16.37 -5.91
N ALA A 199 -4.10 15.98 -6.63
CA ALA A 199 -4.95 14.86 -6.25
C ALA A 199 -4.17 13.53 -6.31
N TYR A 200 -4.51 12.60 -5.43
CA TYR A 200 -3.88 11.28 -5.43
C TYR A 200 -4.28 10.47 -6.66
N ASN A 201 -3.30 9.79 -7.25
CA ASN A 201 -3.44 8.87 -8.36
C ASN A 201 -2.66 7.59 -8.03
N PHE A 202 -3.35 6.46 -7.91
CA PHE A 202 -2.72 5.18 -7.59
C PHE A 202 -3.10 4.09 -8.58
N LEU A 203 -2.14 3.22 -8.85
CA LEU A 203 -2.39 1.90 -9.41
C LEU A 203 -2.32 0.87 -8.27
N GLU A 204 -3.41 0.17 -8.05
CA GLU A 204 -3.42 -1.04 -7.24
C GLU A 204 -3.27 -2.26 -8.14
N LEU A 205 -2.53 -3.28 -7.69
CA LEU A 205 -2.56 -4.60 -8.33
C LEU A 205 -2.10 -5.71 -7.37
N ASN A 206 -2.46 -6.93 -7.71
CA ASN A 206 -1.88 -8.15 -7.16
C ASN A 206 -0.85 -8.68 -8.16
N PHE A 207 0.31 -9.13 -7.66
CA PHE A 207 1.37 -9.65 -8.52
C PHE A 207 2.13 -10.81 -7.89
N LYS A 208 2.69 -11.66 -8.75
CA LYS A 208 3.66 -12.72 -8.44
C LYS A 208 4.62 -12.83 -9.61
N THR A 209 5.93 -12.87 -9.41
CA THR A 209 6.86 -12.82 -10.55
C THR A 209 8.20 -13.47 -10.29
N ASP A 210 8.75 -14.08 -11.34
CA ASP A 210 10.06 -14.74 -11.36
C ASP A 210 11.20 -13.78 -11.74
N ALA A 211 10.87 -12.62 -12.32
CA ALA A 211 11.82 -11.62 -12.80
C ALA A 211 11.37 -10.19 -12.44
N PRO A 212 12.28 -9.20 -12.44
CA PRO A 212 11.89 -7.82 -12.18
C PRO A 212 10.90 -7.27 -13.21
N VAL A 213 9.80 -6.68 -12.75
CA VAL A 213 8.79 -6.04 -13.62
C VAL A 213 8.76 -4.54 -13.38
N VAL A 214 9.07 -3.75 -14.40
CA VAL A 214 8.93 -2.30 -14.36
C VAL A 214 7.46 -1.92 -14.42
N VAL A 215 7.03 -1.06 -13.50
CA VAL A 215 5.69 -0.44 -13.51
C VAL A 215 5.87 1.05 -13.69
N GLY A 216 5.12 1.65 -14.61
CA GLY A 216 5.19 3.09 -14.82
C GLY A 216 4.00 3.67 -15.57
N VAL A 217 4.17 4.92 -16.00
CA VAL A 217 3.20 5.63 -16.82
C VAL A 217 3.83 6.13 -18.11
N ILE A 218 3.03 6.17 -19.17
CA ILE A 218 3.39 6.80 -20.44
C ILE A 218 2.58 8.09 -20.54
N SER A 219 3.24 9.25 -20.51
CA SER A 219 2.59 10.55 -20.66
C SER A 219 2.44 10.89 -22.14
N ASN A 220 1.23 11.26 -22.59
CA ASN A 220 0.97 11.67 -23.96
C ASN A 220 0.76 13.18 -24.07
N THR A 221 1.56 13.82 -24.92
CA THR A 221 1.38 15.21 -25.33
C THR A 221 0.96 15.26 -26.82
N SER A 222 0.64 16.45 -27.35
CA SER A 222 0.15 16.60 -28.73
C SER A 222 1.11 16.14 -29.83
N GLY A 223 2.36 15.77 -29.53
CA GLY A 223 3.34 15.35 -30.55
C GLY A 223 4.21 14.16 -30.18
N TYR A 224 4.19 13.68 -28.93
CA TYR A 224 5.03 12.58 -28.48
C TYR A 224 4.54 11.96 -27.18
N SER A 225 4.97 10.72 -26.94
CA SER A 225 4.75 9.96 -25.71
C SER A 225 6.07 9.72 -24.99
N VAL A 226 6.09 9.80 -23.66
CA VAL A 226 7.30 9.59 -22.84
C VAL A 226 7.02 8.54 -21.78
N TYR A 227 7.92 7.56 -21.66
CA TYR A 227 7.89 6.55 -20.61
C TYR A 227 8.48 7.10 -19.31
N HIS A 228 7.77 6.89 -18.22
CA HIS A 228 8.21 7.24 -16.87
C HIS A 228 8.13 5.99 -15.98
N PRO A 229 9.24 5.27 -15.79
CA PRO A 229 9.28 4.18 -14.82
C PRO A 229 9.06 4.75 -13.42
N VAL A 230 8.17 4.11 -12.64
CA VAL A 230 7.82 4.55 -11.28
C VAL A 230 8.45 3.65 -10.24
N LEU A 231 8.39 2.33 -10.45
CA LEU A 231 9.05 1.35 -9.61
C LEU A 231 9.34 0.06 -10.37
N ILE A 232 10.08 -0.83 -9.71
CA ILE A 232 10.32 -2.20 -10.15
C ILE A 232 9.72 -3.13 -9.10
N LEU A 233 8.86 -4.05 -9.54
CA LEU A 233 8.37 -5.14 -8.73
C LEU A 233 9.49 -6.18 -8.62
N ASN A 234 9.91 -6.47 -7.40
CA ASN A 234 10.91 -7.50 -7.15
C ASN A 234 10.25 -8.89 -7.17
N GLU A 235 11.08 -9.89 -7.44
CA GLU A 235 10.73 -11.29 -7.52
C GLU A 235 10.02 -11.78 -6.25
N THR A 236 9.01 -12.62 -6.44
CA THR A 236 8.24 -13.19 -5.34
C THR A 236 7.52 -14.44 -5.80
N SER A 237 7.70 -15.54 -5.06
CA SER A 237 7.01 -16.80 -5.29
C SER A 237 5.58 -16.82 -4.74
N THR A 238 5.19 -15.80 -3.97
CA THR A 238 3.85 -15.64 -3.40
C THR A 238 3.21 -14.36 -3.92
N TRP A 239 1.89 -14.40 -4.13
CA TRP A 239 1.11 -13.22 -4.48
C TRP A 239 1.22 -12.10 -3.44
N LYS A 240 1.45 -10.89 -3.91
CA LYS A 240 1.52 -9.67 -3.10
C LYS A 240 0.58 -8.61 -3.68
N LYS A 241 -0.02 -7.82 -2.81
CA LYS A 241 -0.73 -6.59 -3.18
C LYS A 241 0.24 -5.42 -3.13
N ILE A 242 0.17 -4.51 -4.10
CA ILE A 242 0.94 -3.26 -4.11
C ILE A 242 0.05 -2.06 -4.42
N TYR A 243 0.44 -0.91 -3.87
CA TYR A 243 -0.15 0.40 -4.08
C TYR A 243 0.91 1.32 -4.68
N VAL A 244 0.83 1.54 -5.99
CA VAL A 244 1.81 2.33 -6.75
C VAL A 244 1.31 3.76 -6.86
N ASN A 245 2.07 4.71 -6.31
CA ASN A 245 1.72 6.11 -6.33
C ASN A 245 2.23 6.79 -7.61
N PHE A 246 1.31 7.06 -8.53
CA PHE A 246 1.60 7.78 -9.78
C PHE A 246 1.53 9.30 -9.63
N THR A 247 0.97 9.80 -8.53
CA THR A 247 0.79 11.24 -8.27
C THR A 247 2.02 12.09 -8.60
N PRO A 248 3.26 11.75 -8.16
CA PRO A 248 4.42 12.59 -8.42
C PRO A 248 4.73 12.74 -9.92
N VAL A 249 4.57 11.66 -10.70
CA VAL A 249 4.82 11.70 -12.14
C VAL A 249 3.70 12.45 -12.86
N ILE A 250 2.43 12.17 -12.52
CA ILE A 250 1.28 12.84 -13.16
C ILE A 250 1.31 14.36 -12.90
N THR A 251 1.66 14.78 -11.67
CA THR A 251 1.81 16.21 -11.34
C THR A 251 3.00 16.84 -12.04
N ARG A 252 4.12 16.12 -12.18
CA ARG A 252 5.29 16.63 -12.92
C ARG A 252 4.99 16.84 -14.40
N GLU A 253 4.30 15.88 -15.01
CA GLU A 253 3.92 15.89 -16.43
C GLU A 253 2.59 16.64 -16.66
N TYR A 254 2.41 17.80 -16.02
CA TYR A 254 1.15 18.57 -16.06
C TYR A 254 0.72 19.04 -17.46
N GLN A 255 1.63 19.00 -18.45
CA GLN A 255 1.34 19.32 -19.85
C GLN A 255 0.82 18.13 -20.65
N ALA A 256 0.88 16.91 -20.11
CA ALA A 256 0.33 15.74 -20.74
C ALA A 256 -1.20 15.79 -20.75
N GLY A 257 -1.79 15.46 -21.90
CA GLY A 257 -3.25 15.42 -22.06
C GLY A 257 -3.86 14.11 -21.57
N SER A 258 -3.08 13.02 -21.55
CA SER A 258 -3.50 11.72 -21.03
C SER A 258 -2.31 10.84 -20.66
N PHE A 259 -2.59 9.78 -19.92
CA PHE A 259 -1.60 8.81 -19.45
C PHE A 259 -2.03 7.38 -19.76
N TYR A 260 -1.10 6.53 -20.15
CA TYR A 260 -1.24 5.07 -20.03
C TYR A 260 -0.49 4.61 -18.78
N TYR A 261 -0.92 3.53 -18.14
CA TYR A 261 -0.03 2.76 -17.28
C TYR A 261 0.58 1.61 -18.08
N TYR A 262 1.79 1.20 -17.73
CA TYR A 262 2.49 0.13 -18.44
C TYR A 262 3.24 -0.81 -17.50
N PHE A 263 3.46 -2.02 -17.99
CA PHE A 263 4.29 -3.05 -17.39
C PHE A 263 5.35 -3.48 -18.41
N ARG A 264 6.61 -3.61 -17.97
CA ARG A 264 7.69 -4.17 -18.79
C ARG A 264 8.46 -5.22 -18.02
N MET A 265 8.78 -6.31 -18.69
CA MET A 265 9.67 -7.35 -18.18
C MET A 265 10.66 -7.73 -19.29
N GLU A 266 11.91 -7.90 -18.90
CA GLU A 266 12.99 -8.37 -19.77
C GLU A 266 13.54 -9.68 -19.17
N LEU A 267 13.97 -10.61 -20.01
CA LEU A 267 14.55 -11.88 -19.55
C LEU A 267 15.85 -11.61 -18.78
N PRO A 268 15.95 -11.98 -17.49
CA PRO A 268 17.19 -11.77 -16.74
C PRO A 268 18.35 -12.62 -17.27
N ASP A 269 19.57 -12.08 -17.17
CA ASP A 269 20.79 -12.78 -17.54
C ASP A 269 20.87 -14.17 -16.88
N GLY A 270 21.07 -15.21 -17.70
CA GLY A 270 21.22 -16.59 -17.24
C GLY A 270 19.92 -17.36 -17.02
N MET A 271 18.75 -16.73 -17.23
CA MET A 271 17.48 -17.43 -17.34
C MET A 271 17.20 -17.85 -18.79
N THR A 272 16.43 -18.91 -18.98
CA THR A 272 15.95 -19.33 -20.32
C THR A 272 14.49 -18.93 -20.56
N GLU A 273 13.75 -18.66 -19.49
CA GLU A 273 12.34 -18.27 -19.49
C GLU A 273 12.05 -17.58 -18.15
N ALA A 274 11.13 -16.60 -18.13
CA ALA A 274 10.62 -15.99 -16.92
C ALA A 274 9.15 -15.59 -17.07
N HIS A 275 8.41 -15.66 -15.96
CA HIS A 275 6.99 -15.29 -15.90
C HIS A 275 6.72 -14.19 -14.88
N ALA A 276 5.74 -13.35 -15.20
CA ALA A 276 5.06 -12.52 -14.22
C ALA A 276 3.56 -12.68 -14.33
N TYR A 277 2.91 -12.84 -13.19
CA TYR A 277 1.47 -12.94 -13.05
C TYR A 277 0.95 -11.67 -12.38
N ILE A 278 -0.07 -11.07 -12.96
CA ILE A 278 -0.73 -9.87 -12.44
C ILE A 278 -2.24 -10.06 -12.43
N ASP A 279 -2.90 -9.46 -11.44
CA ASP A 279 -4.35 -9.55 -11.27
C ASP A 279 -4.88 -8.30 -10.55
N ASN A 280 -6.19 -8.07 -10.65
CA ASN A 280 -6.93 -7.03 -9.92
C ASN A 280 -6.30 -5.62 -10.06
N ILE A 281 -5.99 -5.24 -11.30
CA ILE A 281 -5.45 -3.92 -11.60
C ILE A 281 -6.55 -2.87 -11.42
N LYS A 282 -6.25 -1.83 -10.65
CA LYS A 282 -7.16 -0.69 -10.45
C LYS A 282 -6.40 0.62 -10.61
N LEU A 283 -6.80 1.47 -11.54
CA LEU A 283 -6.33 2.85 -11.60
C LEU A 283 -7.37 3.74 -10.91
N ILE A 284 -7.01 4.29 -9.76
CA ILE A 284 -7.92 5.05 -8.89
C ILE A 284 -7.39 6.47 -8.70
N HIS A 285 -8.29 7.45 -8.81
CA HIS A 285 -8.01 8.83 -8.44
C HIS A 285 -9.23 9.46 -7.76
N ALA A 286 -8.99 10.57 -7.05
CA ALA A 286 -10.09 11.42 -6.58
C ALA A 286 -10.73 12.14 -7.78
N GLU A 287 -12.04 12.38 -7.70
CA GLU A 287 -12.77 13.23 -8.66
C GLU A 287 -12.21 14.66 -8.72
#